data_AF-A0A3E1EUX7-F1
#
_entry.id   AF-A0A3E1EUX7-F1
#
_cell.length_a   1.000
_cell.length_b   1.000
_cell.length_c   1.000
_cell.angle_alpha   90.00
_cell.angle_beta   90.00
_cell.angle_gamma   90.00
#
_symmetry.space_group_name_H-M   'P 1'
#
loop_
_entity.id
_entity.type
_entity.pdbx_description
1 polymer ?
#
loop_
_entity_poly.entity_id
_entity_poly.type
_entity_poly.pdbx_seq_one_letter_code
_entity_poly.pdbx_strand_id
1 'polypeptide(L)'
;MKLYLLKIILPLLVFFNAYGQEKEATLEVKVMNDMKTPVANIEIQLYKNDSIFITGKTDSLGIFNYYKDFEINTEYSISVICSEFQNSKEIFREKTDTSKNIQYFYELVCMNIIEDKFDNSAYYELNEVQDFSNFELDWFKSIQMEYPNLCINFYQWINPKESKSIARKRMKNFERKLIEFGIDMNRIQFIPKINYLNEKALAFDYRSRILGEVMSMDGNCK
;
A
#
# COMPACT_ATOMS: atom_id res chain seq x y z
N MET A 1 -53.97 35.61 25.39
CA MET A 1 -52.63 35.63 24.74
C MET A 1 -51.64 34.57 25.27
N LYS A 2 -51.73 34.10 26.54
CA LYS A 2 -50.77 33.12 27.10
C LYS A 2 -50.95 31.65 26.64
N LEU A 3 -52.14 31.22 26.23
CA LEU A 3 -52.37 29.81 25.81
C LEU A 3 -51.91 29.47 24.38
N TYR A 4 -51.79 30.46 23.49
CA TYR A 4 -51.42 30.20 22.09
C TYR A 4 -49.91 30.00 21.88
N LEU A 5 -49.06 30.61 22.72
CA LEU A 5 -47.62 30.33 22.70
C LEU A 5 -47.32 28.87 23.09
N LEU A 6 -48.04 28.32 24.07
CA LEU A 6 -47.81 26.96 24.57
C LEU A 6 -48.12 25.89 23.50
N LYS A 7 -49.13 26.14 22.65
CA LYS A 7 -49.53 25.23 21.56
C LYS A 7 -48.56 25.19 20.38
N ILE A 8 -47.72 26.20 20.21
CA ILE A 8 -46.71 26.26 19.15
C ILE A 8 -45.38 25.68 19.66
N ILE A 9 -45.02 25.93 20.92
CA ILE A 9 -43.76 25.46 21.51
C ILE A 9 -43.75 23.93 21.70
N LEU A 10 -44.88 23.32 22.08
CA LEU A 10 -44.96 21.89 22.35
C LEU A 10 -44.70 20.99 21.11
N PRO A 11 -45.32 21.20 19.94
CA PRO A 11 -45.00 20.41 18.75
C PRO A 11 -43.58 20.66 18.25
N LEU A 12 -43.05 21.88 18.37
CA LEU A 12 -41.66 22.19 18.01
C LEU A 12 -40.66 21.39 18.87
N LEU A 13 -40.89 21.27 20.18
CA LEU A 13 -40.04 20.45 21.06
C LEU A 13 -40.14 18.95 20.75
N VAL A 14 -41.29 18.46 20.27
CA VAL A 14 -41.44 17.06 19.83
C VAL A 14 -40.72 16.82 18.49
N PHE A 15 -40.77 17.78 17.56
CA PHE A 15 -40.05 17.70 16.29
C PHE A 15 -38.52 17.77 16.47
N PHE A 16 -38.03 18.54 17.45
CA PHE A 16 -36.58 18.62 17.73
C PHE A 16 -36.02 17.40 18.45
N ASN A 17 -36.83 16.64 19.22
CA ASN A 17 -36.37 15.39 19.84
C ASN A 17 -36.42 14.16 18.90
N ALA A 18 -37.02 14.29 17.71
CA ALA A 18 -37.10 13.20 16.73
C ALA A 18 -35.93 13.20 15.72
N TYR A 19 -35.08 14.23 15.72
CA TYR A 19 -33.90 14.30 14.87
C TYR A 19 -32.65 13.91 15.67
N GLY A 20 -32.20 12.67 15.45
CA GLY A 20 -30.88 12.20 15.89
C GLY A 20 -30.88 11.27 17.10
N GLN A 21 -31.56 10.13 17.00
CA GLN A 21 -31.26 9.03 17.91
C GLN A 21 -29.99 8.32 17.42
N GLU A 22 -28.96 8.34 18.26
CA GLU A 22 -27.84 7.41 18.24
C GLU A 22 -28.40 5.96 18.18
N LYS A 23 -27.90 5.15 17.25
CA LYS A 23 -28.33 3.75 17.07
C LYS A 23 -27.13 2.82 17.10
N GLU A 24 -27.30 1.71 17.81
CA GLU A 24 -26.26 0.73 18.03
C GLU A 24 -25.87 0.09 16.70
N ALA A 25 -24.60 0.26 16.32
CA ALA A 25 -24.03 -0.36 15.15
C ALA A 25 -22.92 -1.32 15.58
N THR A 26 -22.77 -2.40 14.82
CA THR A 26 -21.67 -3.34 14.98
C THR A 26 -20.70 -3.16 13.81
N LEU A 27 -19.43 -2.94 14.14
CA LEU A 27 -18.34 -2.92 13.20
C LEU A 27 -17.48 -4.17 13.45
N GLU A 28 -17.38 -5.01 12.43
CA GLU A 28 -16.46 -6.13 12.37
C GLU A 28 -15.38 -5.84 11.33
N VAL A 29 -14.12 -5.91 11.74
CA VAL A 29 -12.96 -5.77 10.85
C VAL A 29 -12.19 -7.07 10.90
N LYS A 30 -12.02 -7.71 9.75
CA LYS A 30 -11.20 -8.90 9.58
C LYS A 30 -9.91 -8.54 8.85
N VAL A 31 -8.77 -8.82 9.48
CA VAL A 31 -7.45 -8.59 8.89
C VAL A 31 -6.89 -9.91 8.36
N MET A 32 -6.52 -9.90 7.08
CA MET A 32 -5.95 -11.03 6.36
C MET A 32 -4.58 -10.66 5.80
N ASN A 33 -3.70 -11.63 5.59
CA ASN A 33 -2.49 -11.43 4.78
C ASN A 33 -2.80 -11.64 3.28
N ASP A 34 -1.78 -11.39 2.45
CA ASP A 34 -1.78 -11.64 1.00
C ASP A 34 -2.15 -13.08 0.61
N MET A 35 -1.85 -14.06 1.48
CA MET A 35 -2.25 -15.47 1.32
C MET A 35 -3.65 -15.79 1.84
N LYS A 36 -4.47 -14.80 2.18
CA LYS A 36 -5.81 -14.98 2.78
C LYS A 36 -5.79 -15.81 4.06
N THR A 37 -4.76 -15.65 4.87
CA THR A 37 -4.67 -16.18 6.24
C THR A 37 -4.97 -15.07 7.23
N PRO A 38 -5.77 -15.30 8.28
CA PRO A 38 -6.05 -14.26 9.27
C PRO A 38 -4.81 -13.85 10.06
N VAL A 39 -4.72 -12.55 10.41
CA VAL A 39 -3.56 -11.99 11.11
C VAL A 39 -3.97 -11.45 12.48
N ALA A 40 -3.43 -12.08 13.53
CA ALA A 40 -3.75 -11.75 14.91
C ALA A 40 -2.90 -10.59 15.47
N ASN A 41 -3.38 -9.94 16.53
CA ASN A 41 -2.66 -8.91 17.29
C ASN A 41 -2.24 -7.69 16.44
N ILE A 42 -2.95 -7.43 15.34
CA ILE A 42 -2.76 -6.24 14.50
C ILE A 42 -3.52 -5.08 15.09
N GLU A 43 -2.89 -3.91 15.14
CA GLU A 43 -3.51 -2.70 15.68
C GLU A 43 -4.52 -2.11 14.69
N ILE A 44 -5.74 -1.83 15.19
CA ILE A 44 -6.82 -1.18 14.47
C ILE A 44 -7.07 0.18 15.11
N GLN A 45 -7.12 1.23 14.31
CA GLN A 45 -7.44 2.59 14.75
C GLN A 45 -8.72 3.05 14.06
N LEU A 46 -9.68 3.50 14.87
CA LEU A 46 -10.90 4.14 14.39
C LEU A 46 -10.78 5.65 14.56
N TYR A 47 -11.14 6.36 13.50
CA TYR A 47 -11.08 7.81 13.39
C TYR A 47 -12.47 8.39 13.27
N LYS A 48 -12.69 9.53 13.92
CA LYS A 48 -13.90 10.35 13.85
C LYS A 48 -13.45 11.75 13.48
N ASN A 49 -13.86 12.26 12.32
CA ASN A 49 -13.41 13.57 11.80
C ASN A 49 -11.88 13.74 11.93
N ASP A 50 -11.13 12.76 11.42
CA ASP A 50 -9.65 12.70 11.45
C ASP A 50 -8.97 12.55 12.82
N SER A 51 -9.74 12.47 13.92
CA SER A 51 -9.20 12.19 15.26
C SER A 51 -9.37 10.73 15.63
N ILE A 52 -8.29 10.09 16.09
CA ILE A 52 -8.38 8.73 16.64
C ILE A 52 -9.26 8.80 17.88
N PHE A 53 -10.32 8.00 17.90
CA PHE A 53 -11.18 7.87 19.08
C PHE A 53 -11.08 6.48 19.71
N ILE A 54 -10.66 5.47 18.95
CA ILE A 54 -10.41 4.12 19.45
C ILE A 54 -9.18 3.50 18.81
N THR A 55 -8.46 2.77 19.65
CA THR A 55 -7.42 1.83 19.24
C THR A 55 -7.74 0.47 19.83
N GLY A 56 -7.63 -0.57 19.03
CA GLY A 56 -7.84 -1.95 19.44
C GLY A 56 -6.92 -2.89 18.70
N LYS A 57 -7.04 -4.19 18.97
CA LYS A 57 -6.26 -5.21 18.27
C LYS A 57 -7.13 -6.36 17.78
N THR A 58 -6.72 -6.99 16.70
CA THR A 58 -7.37 -8.21 16.21
C THR A 58 -7.11 -9.39 17.15
N ASP A 59 -8.10 -10.28 17.26
CA ASP A 59 -8.02 -11.52 18.01
C ASP A 59 -7.21 -12.60 17.26
N SER A 60 -7.18 -13.84 17.79
CA SER A 60 -6.47 -14.97 17.17
C SER A 60 -7.02 -15.38 15.80
N LEU A 61 -8.24 -14.94 15.44
CA LEU A 61 -8.89 -15.18 14.16
C LEU A 61 -8.76 -13.98 13.21
N GLY A 62 -7.95 -12.98 13.58
CA GLY A 62 -7.77 -11.75 12.81
C GLY A 62 -8.96 -10.81 12.87
N ILE A 63 -9.87 -10.97 13.84
CA ILE A 63 -11.11 -10.20 13.93
C ILE A 63 -11.00 -9.13 15.01
N PHE A 64 -11.44 -7.92 14.68
CA PHE A 64 -11.67 -6.83 15.62
C PHE A 64 -13.16 -6.47 15.58
N ASN A 65 -13.82 -6.59 16.74
CA ASN A 65 -15.23 -6.25 16.89
C ASN A 65 -15.39 -4.97 17.72
N TYR A 66 -16.24 -4.09 17.24
CA TYR A 66 -16.56 -2.84 17.90
C TYR A 66 -18.07 -2.57 17.89
N TYR A 67 -18.60 -2.28 19.08
CA TYR A 67 -20.02 -2.05 19.32
C TYR A 67 -20.18 -0.64 19.86
N LYS A 68 -20.75 0.26 19.05
CA LYS A 68 -21.14 1.61 19.52
C LYS A 68 -22.15 2.25 18.57
N ASP A 69 -22.84 3.24 19.11
CA ASP A 69 -23.57 4.21 18.32
C ASP A 69 -22.65 5.10 17.49
N PHE A 70 -22.89 5.18 16.17
CA PHE A 70 -22.27 6.17 15.29
C PHE A 70 -23.15 7.42 15.20
N GLU A 71 -22.53 8.59 15.29
CA GLU A 71 -23.21 9.87 15.17
C GLU A 71 -23.61 10.14 13.72
N ILE A 72 -24.84 10.62 13.54
CA ILE A 72 -25.36 10.96 12.21
C ILE A 72 -24.56 12.11 11.61
N ASN A 73 -24.30 12.05 10.30
CA ASN A 73 -23.55 13.06 9.53
C ASN A 73 -22.09 13.26 9.99
N THR A 74 -21.49 12.26 10.63
CA THR A 74 -20.09 12.28 11.05
C THR A 74 -19.24 11.40 10.14
N GLU A 75 -18.03 11.84 9.80
CA GLU A 75 -17.08 11.04 9.01
C GLU A 75 -16.30 10.09 9.92
N TYR A 76 -16.27 8.81 9.54
CA TYR A 76 -15.53 7.78 10.23
C TYR A 76 -14.50 7.15 9.28
N SER A 77 -13.35 6.72 9.80
CA SER A 77 -12.42 5.91 9.00
C SER A 77 -11.71 4.89 9.86
N ILE A 78 -11.20 3.85 9.21
CA ILE A 78 -10.49 2.74 9.86
C ILE A 78 -9.10 2.69 9.27
N SER A 79 -8.10 2.60 10.13
CA SER A 79 -6.73 2.30 9.73
C SER A 79 -6.29 1.02 10.40
N VAL A 80 -5.67 0.14 9.63
CA VAL A 80 -4.91 -0.99 10.15
C VAL A 80 -3.47 -0.54 10.24
N ILE A 81 -2.90 -0.63 11.43
CA ILE A 81 -1.50 -0.35 11.68
C ILE A 81 -0.77 -1.69 11.76
N CYS A 82 -0.09 -2.01 10.67
CA CYS A 82 0.71 -3.21 10.58
C CYS A 82 2.19 -2.79 10.62
N SER A 83 2.87 -3.02 11.75
CA SER A 83 4.28 -2.65 11.90
C SER A 83 5.23 -3.41 10.95
N GLU A 84 4.77 -4.52 10.38
CA GLU A 84 5.52 -5.38 9.44
C GLU A 84 4.90 -5.38 8.02
N PHE A 85 3.84 -4.59 7.76
CA PHE A 85 3.08 -4.64 6.50
C PHE A 85 2.67 -3.22 6.05
N GLN A 86 2.16 -3.04 4.82
CA GLN A 86 1.58 -1.75 4.44
C GLN A 86 0.38 -1.43 5.33
N ASN A 87 0.36 -0.24 5.94
CA ASN A 87 -0.85 0.27 6.56
C ASN A 87 -1.94 0.41 5.50
N SER A 88 -3.05 -0.30 5.69
CA SER A 88 -4.26 -0.08 4.89
C SER A 88 -5.16 0.90 5.64
N LYS A 89 -5.64 1.92 4.94
CA LYS A 89 -6.62 2.87 5.45
C LYS A 89 -7.83 2.82 4.54
N GLU A 90 -8.98 2.51 5.12
CA GLU A 90 -10.26 2.60 4.43
C GLU A 90 -11.05 3.77 5.03
N ILE A 91 -11.39 4.72 4.16
CA ILE A 91 -12.20 5.88 4.51
C ILE A 91 -13.61 5.58 4.05
N PHE A 92 -14.58 5.57 4.96
CA PHE A 92 -15.98 5.47 4.60
C PHE A 92 -16.74 6.70 5.06
N ARG A 93 -17.49 7.29 4.14
CA ARG A 93 -18.32 8.47 4.42
C ARG A 93 -19.76 8.03 4.54
N GLU A 94 -20.14 7.61 5.74
CA GLU A 94 -21.51 7.19 5.99
C GLU A 94 -22.33 8.41 6.46
N LYS A 95 -23.22 8.89 5.60
CA LYS A 95 -24.47 9.50 6.12
C LYS A 95 -25.31 8.32 6.58
N THR A 96 -25.29 8.00 7.87
CA THR A 96 -26.11 6.93 8.46
C THR A 96 -27.59 7.16 8.06
N ASP A 97 -28.06 6.43 7.05
CA ASP A 97 -29.43 6.49 6.57
C ASP A 97 -30.33 5.80 7.62
N THR A 98 -31.30 6.52 8.14
CA THR A 98 -31.82 6.39 9.52
C THR A 98 -32.75 5.20 9.78
N SER A 99 -32.78 4.17 8.93
CA SER A 99 -33.86 3.16 8.97
C SER A 99 -33.49 1.74 9.44
N LYS A 100 -32.22 1.36 9.66
CA LYS A 100 -31.84 -0.04 10.00
C LYS A 100 -30.69 -0.16 10.99
N ASN A 101 -30.62 -1.25 11.75
CA ASN A 101 -29.41 -1.69 12.45
C ASN A 101 -28.33 -1.91 11.37
N ILE A 102 -27.20 -1.24 11.50
CA ILE A 102 -26.14 -1.31 10.49
C ILE A 102 -25.02 -2.21 11.03
N GLN A 103 -24.75 -3.28 10.29
CA GLN A 103 -23.57 -4.11 10.51
C GLN A 103 -22.57 -3.77 9.40
N TYR A 104 -21.39 -3.34 9.80
CA TYR A 104 -20.29 -3.06 8.89
C TYR A 104 -19.30 -4.22 8.96
N PHE A 105 -18.96 -4.77 7.79
CA PHE A 105 -17.94 -5.81 7.66
C PHE A 105 -16.86 -5.32 6.70
N TYR A 106 -15.63 -5.26 7.18
CA TYR A 106 -14.46 -4.91 6.37
C TYR A 106 -13.45 -6.05 6.39
N GLU A 107 -13.00 -6.46 5.20
CA GLU A 107 -11.86 -7.36 5.05
C GLU A 107 -10.66 -6.53 4.57
N LEU A 108 -9.69 -6.33 5.46
CA LEU A 108 -8.51 -5.53 5.18
C LEU A 108 -7.30 -6.44 5.02
N VAL A 109 -6.56 -6.23 3.93
CA VAL A 109 -5.38 -7.05 3.62
C VAL A 109 -4.13 -6.32 4.11
N CYS A 110 -3.41 -6.90 5.07
CA CYS A 110 -2.03 -6.54 5.35
C CYS A 110 -1.14 -7.30 4.35
N MET A 111 -0.81 -6.62 3.26
CA MET A 111 0.15 -7.15 2.28
C MET A 111 1.52 -7.18 2.92
N ASN A 112 2.18 -8.34 2.87
CA ASN A 112 3.57 -8.47 3.29
C ASN A 112 4.40 -7.64 2.33
N ILE A 113 4.56 -6.36 2.65
CA ILE A 113 5.61 -5.60 2.02
C ILE A 113 6.84 -6.12 2.71
N ILE A 114 7.69 -6.79 1.94
CA ILE A 114 9.10 -6.85 2.24
C ILE A 114 9.55 -5.38 2.23
N GLU A 115 9.36 -4.66 3.34
CA GLU A 115 9.89 -3.33 3.58
C GLU A 115 11.38 -3.51 3.87
N ASP A 116 12.09 -3.97 2.86
CA ASP A 116 13.39 -3.42 2.58
C ASP A 116 13.26 -2.81 1.19
N LYS A 117 12.87 -1.54 1.18
CA LYS A 117 13.04 -0.67 0.02
C LYS A 117 14.54 -0.38 -0.13
N PHE A 118 15.35 -1.44 -0.25
CA PHE A 118 16.64 -1.32 -0.90
C PHE A 118 16.32 -0.99 -2.34
N ASP A 119 16.53 0.26 -2.69
CA ASP A 119 16.73 0.62 -4.08
C ASP A 119 17.94 -0.17 -4.58
N ASN A 120 17.73 -1.41 -5.06
CA ASN A 120 18.79 -2.22 -5.65
C ASN A 120 18.80 -1.97 -7.15
N SER A 121 18.81 -0.69 -7.54
CA SER A 121 19.03 -0.27 -8.92
C SER A 121 20.53 -0.17 -9.19
N ALA A 122 20.94 -0.61 -10.37
CA ALA A 122 22.29 -0.34 -10.87
C ALA A 122 22.34 1.08 -11.42
N TYR A 123 22.97 1.99 -10.68
CA TYR A 123 23.12 3.41 -11.04
C TYR A 123 24.41 3.66 -11.81
N TYR A 124 24.31 4.42 -12.90
CA TYR A 124 25.41 4.77 -13.80
C TYR A 124 25.59 6.28 -13.89
N GLU A 125 26.83 6.72 -13.79
CA GLU A 125 27.21 8.09 -14.13
C GLU A 125 26.92 8.42 -15.59
N LEU A 126 26.79 9.71 -15.90
CA LEU A 126 26.46 10.18 -17.24
C LEU A 126 27.48 9.68 -18.27
N ASN A 127 26.99 9.03 -19.32
CA ASN A 127 27.73 8.35 -20.39
C ASN A 127 28.62 7.16 -19.97
N GLU A 128 28.67 6.78 -18.69
CA GLU A 128 29.41 5.61 -18.20
C GLU A 128 28.67 4.30 -18.55
N VAL A 129 29.37 3.25 -18.98
CA VAL A 129 28.77 1.98 -19.42
C VAL A 129 29.19 0.80 -18.54
N GLN A 130 30.41 0.81 -18.04
CA GLN A 130 31.06 -0.32 -17.40
C GLN A 130 30.67 -0.42 -15.93
N ASP A 131 30.78 0.71 -15.23
CA ASP A 131 30.67 0.72 -13.78
C ASP A 131 29.30 1.22 -13.34
N PHE A 132 28.75 0.50 -12.37
CA PHE A 132 27.52 0.87 -11.69
C PHE A 132 27.73 0.79 -10.19
N SER A 133 26.90 1.54 -9.47
CA SER A 133 26.87 1.54 -8.01
C SER A 133 25.53 1.00 -7.51
N ASN A 134 25.48 0.68 -6.21
CA ASN A 134 24.25 0.44 -5.46
C ASN A 134 23.45 -0.81 -5.88
N PHE A 135 24.04 -1.66 -6.73
CA PHE A 135 23.53 -3.00 -7.02
C PHE A 135 24.46 -4.05 -6.43
N GLU A 136 24.00 -4.75 -5.40
CA GLU A 136 24.79 -5.76 -4.68
C GLU A 136 24.58 -7.14 -5.29
N LEU A 137 25.57 -7.62 -6.05
CA LEU A 137 25.50 -8.90 -6.77
C LEU A 137 25.41 -10.11 -5.82
N ASP A 138 26.17 -10.12 -4.73
CA ASP A 138 26.14 -11.18 -3.72
C ASP A 138 24.76 -11.29 -3.06
N TRP A 139 24.22 -10.16 -2.64
CA TRP A 139 22.89 -10.09 -2.03
C TRP A 139 21.82 -10.58 -3.03
N PHE A 140 21.86 -10.09 -4.26
CA PHE A 140 20.91 -10.50 -5.29
C PHE A 140 20.95 -12.02 -5.56
N LYS A 141 22.15 -12.61 -5.53
CA LYS A 141 22.32 -14.06 -5.64
C LYS A 141 21.69 -14.80 -4.46
N SER A 142 21.88 -14.31 -3.24
CA SER A 142 21.24 -14.91 -2.05
C SER A 142 19.72 -14.85 -2.11
N ILE A 143 19.14 -13.74 -2.55
CA ILE A 143 17.69 -13.61 -2.74
C ILE A 143 17.17 -14.63 -3.75
N GLN A 144 17.88 -14.84 -4.86
CA GLN A 144 17.53 -15.87 -5.83
C GLN A 144 17.66 -17.30 -5.28
N MET A 145 18.48 -17.55 -4.27
CA MET A 145 18.58 -18.86 -3.61
C MET A 145 17.47 -19.05 -2.58
N GLU A 146 17.13 -18.01 -1.84
CA GLU A 146 16.06 -18.00 -0.85
C GLU A 146 14.67 -18.14 -1.49
N TYR A 147 14.46 -17.46 -2.63
CA TYR A 147 13.21 -17.50 -3.38
C TYR A 147 13.44 -18.14 -4.76
N PRO A 148 13.44 -19.48 -4.87
CA PRO A 148 13.77 -20.17 -6.11
C PRO A 148 12.79 -19.87 -7.25
N ASN A 149 11.55 -19.52 -6.93
CA ASN A 149 10.48 -19.23 -7.90
C ASN A 149 10.35 -17.73 -8.25
N LEU A 150 11.22 -16.87 -7.70
CA LEU A 150 11.23 -15.44 -7.98
C LEU A 150 11.64 -15.17 -9.44
N CYS A 151 10.80 -14.42 -10.16
CA CYS A 151 11.04 -13.94 -11.52
C CYS A 151 11.15 -12.40 -11.52
N ILE A 152 12.13 -11.85 -12.23
CA ILE A 152 12.46 -10.41 -12.18
C ILE A 152 12.58 -9.84 -13.59
N ASN A 153 12.01 -8.65 -13.78
CA ASN A 153 12.20 -7.85 -14.97
C ASN A 153 13.18 -6.70 -14.70
N PHE A 154 14.12 -6.50 -15.62
CA PHE A 154 14.99 -5.33 -15.61
C PHE A 154 14.56 -4.31 -16.66
N TYR A 155 14.37 -3.07 -16.22
CA TYR A 155 14.01 -1.92 -17.05
C TYR A 155 15.10 -0.88 -17.03
N GLN A 156 15.15 -0.06 -18.08
CA GLN A 156 16.11 1.04 -18.16
C GLN A 156 15.43 2.40 -18.10
N TRP A 157 15.98 3.27 -17.26
CA TRP A 157 15.64 4.69 -17.18
C TRP A 157 16.89 5.51 -17.42
N ILE A 158 16.86 6.38 -18.43
CA ILE A 158 18.01 7.19 -18.80
C ILE A 158 17.81 8.69 -18.61
N ASN A 159 18.91 9.37 -18.28
CA ASN A 159 18.98 10.81 -18.33
C ASN A 159 18.67 11.31 -19.75
N PRO A 160 17.79 12.31 -19.93
CA PRO A 160 17.45 12.85 -21.26
C PRO A 160 18.64 13.39 -22.06
N LYS A 161 19.76 13.71 -21.40
CA LYS A 161 21.00 14.17 -22.04
C LYS A 161 21.83 13.04 -22.64
N GLU A 162 21.44 11.78 -22.46
CA GLU A 162 22.17 10.62 -22.96
C GLU A 162 21.53 9.99 -24.20
N SER A 163 22.36 9.36 -25.01
CA SER A 163 21.89 8.61 -26.17
C SER A 163 21.36 7.22 -25.77
N LYS A 164 20.34 6.75 -26.50
CA LYS A 164 19.85 5.36 -26.39
C LYS A 164 20.94 4.31 -26.69
N SER A 165 22.00 4.69 -27.40
CA SER A 165 23.13 3.80 -27.70
C SER A 165 23.89 3.42 -26.43
N ILE A 166 24.19 4.39 -25.56
CA ILE A 166 24.83 4.17 -24.26
C ILE A 166 23.95 3.28 -23.38
N ALA A 167 22.65 3.58 -23.34
CA ALA A 167 21.65 2.81 -22.62
C ALA A 167 21.69 1.31 -22.98
N ARG A 168 21.64 0.99 -24.28
CA ARG A 168 21.73 -0.39 -24.77
C ARG A 168 23.05 -1.07 -24.41
N LYS A 169 24.17 -0.33 -24.43
CA LYS A 169 25.47 -0.86 -24.01
C LYS A 169 25.49 -1.20 -22.52
N ARG A 170 24.91 -0.34 -21.66
CA ARG A 170 24.76 -0.61 -20.22
C ARG A 170 23.97 -1.88 -19.96
N MET A 171 22.82 -2.04 -20.63
CA MET A 171 21.97 -3.21 -20.41
C MET A 171 22.71 -4.52 -20.74
N LYS A 172 23.40 -4.57 -21.88
CA LYS A 172 24.24 -5.71 -22.25
C LYS A 172 25.39 -5.96 -21.28
N ASN A 173 26.02 -4.88 -20.79
CA ASN A 173 27.10 -4.99 -19.82
C ASN A 173 26.61 -5.49 -18.45
N PHE A 174 25.43 -5.02 -18.02
CA PHE A 174 24.78 -5.45 -16.78
C PHE A 174 24.40 -6.93 -16.84
N GLU A 175 23.76 -7.37 -17.93
CA GLU A 175 23.48 -8.77 -18.21
C GLU A 175 24.75 -9.63 -18.15
N ARG A 176 25.83 -9.19 -18.81
CA ARG A 176 27.13 -9.88 -18.75
C ARG A 176 27.66 -10.00 -17.32
N LYS A 177 27.61 -8.93 -16.52
CA LYS A 177 28.07 -8.95 -15.13
C LYS A 177 27.25 -9.92 -14.26
N LEU A 178 25.93 -9.99 -14.46
CA LEU A 178 25.07 -10.97 -13.77
C LEU A 178 25.46 -12.41 -14.14
N ILE A 179 25.69 -12.69 -15.42
CA ILE A 179 26.15 -14.00 -15.91
C ILE A 179 27.50 -14.37 -15.31
N GLU A 180 28.48 -13.47 -15.35
CA GLU A 180 29.83 -13.68 -14.81
C GLU A 180 29.81 -13.98 -13.30
N PHE A 181 28.84 -13.42 -12.57
CA PHE A 181 28.64 -13.66 -11.16
C PHE A 181 27.89 -14.96 -10.83
N GLY A 182 27.37 -15.64 -11.85
CA GLY A 182 26.59 -16.87 -11.72
C GLY A 182 25.18 -16.63 -11.17
N ILE A 183 24.56 -15.52 -11.53
CA ILE A 183 23.12 -15.28 -11.33
C ILE A 183 22.33 -16.16 -12.31
N ASP A 184 21.20 -16.71 -11.87
CA ASP A 184 20.36 -17.55 -12.72
C ASP A 184 19.52 -16.69 -13.65
N MET A 185 19.94 -16.66 -14.92
CA MET A 185 19.31 -15.84 -15.94
C MET A 185 17.97 -16.38 -16.42
N ASN A 186 17.61 -17.64 -16.14
CA ASN A 186 16.30 -18.18 -16.56
C ASN A 186 15.13 -17.50 -15.85
N ARG A 187 15.44 -16.82 -14.74
CA ARG A 187 14.48 -16.12 -13.88
C ARG A 187 14.49 -14.61 -14.08
N ILE A 188 15.24 -14.15 -15.09
CA ILE A 188 15.43 -12.73 -15.36
C ILE A 188 15.01 -12.44 -16.80
N GLN A 189 14.24 -11.37 -16.98
CA GLN A 189 13.99 -10.81 -18.30
C GLN A 189 14.50 -9.39 -18.41
N PHE A 190 15.18 -9.07 -19.51
CA PHE A 190 15.57 -7.70 -19.84
C PHE A 190 14.54 -7.09 -20.78
N ILE A 191 13.85 -6.06 -20.31
CA ILE A 191 12.83 -5.39 -21.11
C ILE A 191 13.52 -4.38 -22.04
N PRO A 192 13.32 -4.47 -23.37
CA PRO A 192 14.05 -3.61 -24.33
C PRO A 192 13.59 -2.15 -24.32
N LYS A 193 12.60 -1.80 -23.48
CA LYS A 193 12.03 -0.46 -23.36
C LYS A 193 13.01 0.44 -22.60
N ILE A 194 13.34 1.57 -23.22
CA ILE A 194 14.14 2.64 -22.61
C ILE A 194 13.21 3.79 -22.27
N ASN A 195 13.09 4.08 -20.98
CA ASN A 195 12.34 5.22 -20.47
C ASN A 195 13.30 6.39 -20.21
N TYR A 196 12.76 7.61 -20.19
CA TYR A 196 13.52 8.80 -19.83
C TYR A 196 13.13 9.27 -18.43
N LEU A 197 14.11 9.72 -17.65
CA LEU A 197 13.88 10.36 -16.37
C LEU A 197 13.13 11.69 -16.59
N ASN A 198 12.08 11.89 -15.79
CA ASN A 198 11.35 13.16 -15.76
C ASN A 198 12.05 14.18 -14.85
N GLU A 199 11.59 15.43 -14.88
CA GLU A 199 12.19 16.54 -14.11
C GLU A 199 12.23 16.26 -12.61
N LYS A 200 11.18 15.63 -12.06
CA LYS A 200 11.15 15.25 -10.64
C LYS A 200 12.25 14.25 -10.32
N ALA A 201 12.36 13.17 -11.10
CA ALA A 201 13.37 12.15 -10.90
C ALA A 201 14.80 12.71 -11.00
N LEU A 202 15.03 13.60 -11.97
CA LEU A 202 16.32 14.28 -12.17
C LEU A 202 16.71 15.19 -11.00
N ALA A 203 15.73 15.77 -10.30
CA ALA A 203 16.00 16.61 -9.11
C ALA A 203 16.47 15.79 -7.90
N PHE A 204 16.10 14.51 -7.82
CA PHE A 204 16.57 13.60 -6.77
C PHE A 204 17.86 12.89 -7.14
N ASP A 205 17.91 12.30 -8.33
CA ASP A 205 19.10 11.63 -8.85
C ASP A 205 19.15 11.76 -10.38
N TYR A 206 20.21 12.42 -10.87
CA TYR A 206 20.42 12.65 -12.29
C TYR A 206 20.94 11.41 -13.03
N ARG A 207 21.40 10.39 -12.30
CA ARG A 207 22.05 9.21 -12.87
C ARG A 207 21.04 8.32 -13.58
N SER A 208 21.50 7.73 -14.66
CA SER A 208 20.75 6.68 -15.35
C SER A 208 20.78 5.41 -14.53
N ARG A 209 19.75 4.57 -14.65
CA ARG A 209 19.61 3.37 -13.82
C ARG A 209 18.99 2.20 -14.57
N ILE A 210 19.40 1.00 -14.17
CA ILE A 210 18.69 -0.25 -14.47
C ILE A 210 17.99 -0.70 -13.20
N LEU A 211 16.67 -0.81 -13.24
CA LEU A 211 15.81 -1.14 -12.12
C LEU A 211 15.28 -2.57 -12.28
N GLY A 212 15.39 -3.38 -11.23
CA GLY A 212 14.74 -4.68 -11.13
C GLY A 212 13.35 -4.56 -10.50
N GLU A 213 12.35 -5.17 -11.10
CA GLU A 213 11.00 -5.30 -10.55
C GLU A 213 10.63 -6.78 -10.46
N VAL A 214 10.07 -7.19 -9.31
CA VAL A 214 9.51 -8.53 -9.14
C VAL A 214 8.31 -8.68 -10.06
N MET A 215 8.40 -9.62 -10.99
CA MET A 215 7.32 -9.93 -11.92
C MET A 215 6.42 -11.06 -11.39
N SER A 216 7.02 -12.08 -10.78
CA SER A 216 6.29 -13.19 -10.18
C SER A 216 7.08 -13.84 -9.03
N MET A 217 6.36 -14.50 -8.13
CA MET A 217 6.90 -15.35 -7.05
C MET A 217 6.56 -16.84 -7.24
N ASP A 218 5.79 -17.19 -8.27
CA ASP A 218 5.28 -18.55 -8.52
C ASP A 218 6.09 -19.34 -9.58
N GLY A 219 7.15 -18.74 -10.12
CA GLY A 219 8.02 -19.35 -11.13
C GLY A 219 7.53 -19.13 -12.57
N ASN A 220 6.40 -18.44 -12.79
CA ASN A 220 5.97 -18.06 -14.12
C ASN A 220 6.75 -16.84 -14.63
N CYS A 221 7.92 -17.11 -15.21
CA CYS A 221 8.81 -16.07 -15.70
C CYS A 221 8.50 -15.63 -17.14
N LYS A 222 7.28 -15.80 -17.68
CA LYS A 222 6.90 -15.46 -19.07
C LYS A 222 5.49 -14.91 -19.22
#